data_AF-A0AAU8K1E0-F1
#
_entry.id   AF-A0AAU8K1E0-F1
#
_cell.length_a   1.000
_cell.length_b   1.000
_cell.length_c   1.000
_cell.angle_alpha   90.00
_cell.angle_beta   90.00
_cell.angle_gamma   90.00
#
_symmetry.space_group_name_H-M   'P 1'
#
loop_
_entity.id
_entity.type
_entity.pdbx_description
1 polymer ?
#
loop_
_entity_poly.entity_id
_entity_poly.type
_entity_poly.pdbx_seq_one_letter_code
_entity_poly.pdbx_strand_id
1 'polypeptide(L)' 'MEGQQAARQVRTPDPDTQVSLAAAIAEAVRDRDERVLRRLLARFAEQAALTDLPALRDAIDTTGQHGDRPPGTR' A
#
# COMPACT_ATOMS: atom_id res chain seq x y z
N MET A 1 13.99 -25.89 12.20
CA MET A 1 14.22 -24.89 11.13
C MET A 1 12.87 -24.25 10.83
N GLU A 2 12.49 -23.24 11.59
CA GLU A 2 11.24 -22.49 11.43
C GLU A 2 11.55 -21.13 10.81
N GLY A 3 12.02 -21.18 9.58
CA GLY A 3 12.11 -20.00 8.73
C GLY A 3 10.98 -20.07 7.73
N GLN A 4 10.38 -18.93 7.42
CA GLN A 4 9.68 -18.63 6.16
C GLN A 4 8.15 -18.75 6.09
N GLN A 5 7.40 -18.76 7.20
CA GLN A 5 5.92 -18.59 7.13
C GLN A 5 5.41 -17.19 7.48
N ALA A 6 6.29 -16.24 7.82
CA ALA A 6 5.95 -14.82 7.80
C ALA A 6 6.13 -14.23 6.40
N ALA A 7 5.65 -14.95 5.37
CA ALA A 7 5.38 -14.36 4.07
C ALA A 7 4.40 -13.21 4.34
N ARG A 8 4.98 -12.02 4.33
CA ARG A 8 4.40 -10.71 4.47
C ARG A 8 3.20 -10.63 3.53
N GLN A 9 2.06 -11.10 4.02
CA GLN A 9 0.78 -10.91 3.37
C GLN A 9 0.68 -9.40 3.20
N VAL A 10 0.78 -8.97 1.95
CA VAL A 10 0.41 -7.63 1.53
C VAL A 10 -1.00 -7.46 2.03
N ARG A 11 -1.16 -6.86 3.22
CA ARG A 11 -2.46 -6.57 3.80
C ARG A 11 -3.00 -5.42 2.97
N THR A 12 -3.62 -5.76 1.85
CA THR A 12 -4.59 -4.87 1.22
C THR A 12 -5.53 -4.41 2.32
N PRO A 13 -5.68 -3.09 2.53
CA PRO A 13 -6.54 -2.58 3.56
C PRO A 13 -7.94 -3.14 3.37
N ASP A 14 -8.46 -3.73 4.44
CA ASP A 14 -9.76 -4.40 4.48
C ASP A 14 -10.86 -3.45 3.93
N PRO A 15 -11.74 -3.94 3.02
CA PRO A 15 -12.70 -3.09 2.33
C PRO A 15 -13.68 -2.40 3.29
N ASP A 16 -14.08 -3.06 4.38
CA ASP A 16 -14.94 -2.46 5.41
C ASP A 16 -14.23 -1.33 6.17
N THR A 17 -12.91 -1.46 6.35
CA THR A 17 -12.06 -0.40 6.89
C THR A 17 -11.97 0.81 5.96
N GLN A 18 -11.91 0.61 4.64
CA GLN A 18 -11.90 1.70 3.66
C GLN A 18 -13.25 2.44 3.61
N VAL A 19 -14.36 1.71 3.65
CA VAL A 19 -15.72 2.28 3.73
C VAL A 19 -15.90 3.10 5.01
N SER A 20 -15.42 2.58 6.14
CA SER A 20 -15.46 3.27 7.43
C SER A 20 -14.63 4.56 7.43
N LEU A 21 -13.48 4.57 6.75
CA LEU A 21 -12.63 5.76 6.62
C LEU A 21 -13.29 6.84 5.75
N ALA A 22 -13.90 6.44 4.62
CA ALA A 22 -14.62 7.38 3.76
C ALA A 22 -15.80 8.06 4.49
N ALA A 23 -16.54 7.30 5.30
CA ALA A 23 -17.61 7.84 6.14
C ALA A 23 -17.08 8.84 7.18
N ALA A 24 -15.96 8.53 7.85
CA ALA A 24 -15.35 9.43 8.82
C ALA A 24 -14.83 10.74 8.19
N ILE A 25 -14.33 10.68 6.95
CA ILE A 25 -13.93 11.89 6.21
C ILE A 25 -15.15 12.76 5.89
N ALA A 26 -16.24 12.15 5.41
CA ALA A 26 -17.47 12.87 5.10
C ALA A 26 -18.05 13.58 6.35
N GLU A 27 -17.95 12.93 7.51
CA GLU A 27 -18.41 13.51 8.77
C GLU A 27 -17.50 14.66 9.24
N ALA A 28 -16.18 14.51 9.18
CA ALA A 28 -15.25 15.58 9.51
C ALA A 28 -15.41 16.82 8.60
N VAL A 29 -15.77 16.63 7.33
CA VAL A 29 -16.11 17.73 6.40
C VAL A 29 -17.42 18.41 6.82
N ARG A 30 -18.44 17.64 7.17
CA ARG A 30 -19.74 18.14 7.65
C ARG A 30 -19.56 18.99 8.92
N ASP A 31 -18.76 18.50 9.87
CA ASP A 31 -18.47 19.15 11.14
C ASP A 31 -17.47 20.31 11.03
N ARG A 32 -16.84 20.48 9.85
CA ARG A 32 -15.74 21.41 9.60
C ARG A 32 -14.55 21.24 10.56
N ASP A 33 -14.33 20.02 11.04
CA ASP A 33 -13.16 19.71 11.86
C ASP A 33 -11.94 19.48 10.98
N GLU A 34 -11.21 20.57 10.71
CA GLU A 34 -10.01 20.54 9.87
C GLU A 34 -8.89 19.68 10.46
N ARG A 35 -8.80 19.55 11.79
CA ARG A 35 -7.73 18.75 12.42
C ARG A 35 -7.97 17.27 12.21
N VAL A 36 -9.21 16.84 12.41
CA VAL A 36 -9.62 15.46 12.16
C VAL A 36 -9.53 15.15 10.67
N LEU A 37 -10.00 16.06 9.81
CA LEU A 37 -9.91 15.89 8.36
C LEU A 37 -8.46 15.70 7.88
N ARG A 38 -7.52 16.56 8.33
CA ARG A 38 -6.09 16.42 7.98
C ARG A 38 -5.52 15.08 8.43
N ARG A 39 -5.87 14.60 9.62
CA ARG A 39 -5.40 13.31 10.15
C ARG A 39 -5.96 12.14 9.34
N LEU A 40 -7.24 12.18 8.98
CA LEU A 40 -7.88 11.13 8.19
C LEU A 40 -7.33 11.09 6.77
N LEU A 41 -7.08 12.25 6.14
CA LEU A 41 -6.45 12.32 4.82
C LEU A 41 -5.01 11.80 4.83
N ALA A 42 -4.22 12.12 5.86
CA ALA A 42 -2.88 11.57 6.01
C ALA A 42 -2.89 10.04 6.13
N ARG A 43 -3.83 9.49 6.91
CA ARG A 43 -4.01 8.03 7.05
C ARG A 43 -4.46 7.38 5.75
N PHE A 44 -5.34 8.03 4.99
CA PHE A 44 -5.76 7.55 3.68
C PHE A 44 -4.58 7.48 2.70
N ALA A 45 -3.77 8.55 2.64
CA ALA A 45 -2.57 8.59 1.79
C ALA A 45 -1.55 7.50 2.17
N GLU A 46 -1.37 7.24 3.46
CA GLU A 46 -0.53 6.15 3.95
C GLU A 46 -1.03 4.77 3.47
N GLN A 47 -2.35 4.53 3.55
CA GLN A 47 -2.94 3.26 3.08
C GLN A 47 -2.85 3.10 1.56
N ALA A 48 -3.03 4.18 0.79
CA ALA A 48 -2.86 4.17 -0.66
C ALA A 48 -1.40 3.87 -1.04
N ALA A 49 -0.44 4.54 -0.40
CA ALA A 49 0.99 4.30 -0.62
C ALA A 49 1.40 2.86 -0.29
N LEU A 50 0.85 2.27 0.78
CA LEU A 50 1.08 0.86 1.13
C LEU A 50 0.46 -0.12 0.12
N THR A 51 -0.59 0.28 -0.60
CA THR A 51 -1.22 -0.53 -1.65
C THR A 51 -0.43 -0.47 -2.96
N ASP A 52 0.23 0.66 -3.24
CA ASP A 52 1.12 0.85 -4.40
C ASP A 52 2.54 0.30 -4.17
N LEU A 53 2.98 0.18 -2.91
CA LEU A 53 4.31 -0.31 -2.56
C LEU A 53 4.66 -1.71 -3.14
N PRO A 54 3.74 -2.70 -3.15
CA PRO A 54 3.95 -3.97 -3.81
C PRO A 54 4.17 -3.82 -5.32
N ALA A 55 3.37 -3.01 -6.01
CA ALA A 55 3.52 -2.76 -7.44
C ALA A 55 4.85 -2.07 -7.77
N LEU A 56 5.27 -1.13 -6.91
CA LEU A 56 6.58 -0.49 -7.01
C LEU A 56 7.73 -1.48 -6.78
N ARG A 57 7.60 -2.37 -5.79
CA ARG A 57 8.59 -3.43 -5.53
C ARG A 57 8.69 -4.39 -6.72
N ASP A 58 7.55 -4.85 -7.25
CA ASP A 58 7.52 -5.74 -8.40
C ASP A 58 8.16 -5.08 -9.64
N ALA A 59 7.95 -3.78 -9.84
CA ALA A 59 8.61 -3.03 -10.91
C ALA A 59 10.13 -2.96 -10.74
N ILE A 60 10.62 -2.74 -9.51
CA ILE A 60 12.06 -2.74 -9.19
C ILE A 60 12.66 -4.14 -9.36
N ASP A 61 12.01 -5.18 -8.82
CA ASP A 61 12.44 -6.58 -8.93
C ASP A 61 12.47 -7.03 -10.42
N THR A 62 11.46 -6.66 -11.21
CA THR A 62 11.43 -6.92 -12.67
C THR A 62 12.62 -6.27 -13.38
N THR A 63 12.99 -5.05 -12.97
CA THR A 63 14.13 -4.32 -13.54
C THR A 63 15.47 -4.99 -13.18
N GLY A 64 15.59 -5.54 -11.97
CA GLY A 64 16.79 -6.30 -11.54
C GLY A 64 16.96 -7.64 -12.27
N GLN A 65 15.86 -8.35 -12.54
CA GLN A 65 15.88 -9.65 -13.25
C GLN A 65 16.27 -9.53 -14.74
N HIS A 66 16.12 -8.35 -15.33
CA HIS A 66 16.58 -8.08 -16.70
C HIS A 66 18.10 -7.88 -16.82
N GLY A 67 18.81 -7.65 -15.71
CA GLY A 67 20.26 -7.46 -15.67
C GLY A 67 21.09 -8.74 -15.60
N ASP A 68 20.50 -9.87 -15.21
CA ASP A 68 21.26 -11.09 -14.85
C ASP A 68 21.15 -12.24 -15.86
N ARG A 69 20.56 -12.03 -17.05
CA ARG A 69 20.60 -13.06 -18.10
C ARG A 69 21.83 -12.82 -18.99
N PRO A 70 22.96 -13.52 -18.77
CA PRO A 70 24.02 -13.50 -19.76
C PRO A 70 23.43 -14.02 -21.09
N PRO A 71 23.76 -13.39 -22.23
CA PRO A 71 23.36 -13.95 -23.51
C PRO A 71 23.99 -15.34 -23.61
N GLY A 72 23.14 -16.36 -23.68
CA GLY A 72 23.58 -17.70 -24.00
C GLY A 72 24.30 -17.64 -25.34
N THR A 73 25.63 -17.78 -25.29
CA THR A 73 26.50 -17.89 -26.45
C THR A 73 26.07 -19.14 -27.22
N ARG A 74 25.50 -18.91 -28.41
CA ARG A 74 25.26 -19.94 -29.42
C ARG A 74 26.51 -20.11 -30.26
#